data_AF-T1C0U4-F1
#
_entry.id   AF-T1C0U4-F1
#
_cell.length_a   1.000
_cell.length_b   1.000
_cell.length_c   1.000
_cell.angle_alpha   90.00
_cell.angle_beta   90.00
_cell.angle_gamma   90.00
#
_symmetry.space_group_name_H-M   'P 1'
#
loop_
_entity.id
_entity.type
_entity.pdbx_description
1 polymer ?
#
loop_
_entity_poly.entity_id
_entity_poly.type
_entity_poly.pdbx_seq_one_letter_code
_entity_poly.pdbx_strand_id
1 'polypeptide(L)'
;GKPDKPLSVVLVPTLVGGFNEKEIWPTVRFAIDNIDVVRGVNFQPVALTARIPDKDRFQMRFTQSDLVRILCTDGPFEKSDFFPVPSVAPISELVSIIHGEEKMTLTTHPGCGCATFAFISQDGQKITPLPRFMDVDGFFESVEGMIDKYRDARFSRVRTAVAGARLLHDVAKFF
;
A
#
# COMPACT_ATOMS: atom_id res chain seq x y z
N GLY A 1 2.93 30.14 -4.74
CA GLY A 1 2.75 28.74 -4.27
C GLY A 1 1.44 28.69 -3.52
N LYS A 2 0.58 27.70 -3.78
CA LYS A 2 -0.78 27.69 -3.20
C LYS A 2 -0.68 27.69 -1.66
N PRO A 3 -1.29 28.67 -0.97
CA PRO A 3 -1.32 28.71 0.49
C PRO A 3 -2.32 27.67 1.03
N ASP A 4 -2.12 27.25 2.28
CA ASP A 4 -3.07 26.55 3.15
C ASP A 4 -3.38 25.06 2.90
N LYS A 5 -2.38 24.23 2.56
CA LYS A 5 -2.48 22.79 2.81
C LYS A 5 -1.68 22.41 4.07
N PRO A 6 -2.28 21.72 5.06
CA PRO A 6 -1.51 21.21 6.19
C PRO A 6 -0.40 20.28 5.70
N LEU A 7 0.74 20.32 6.38
CA LEU A 7 1.91 19.49 6.07
C LEU A 7 1.47 18.01 6.06
N SER A 8 1.85 17.26 5.02
CA SER A 8 1.60 15.83 4.95
C SER A 8 2.83 15.07 5.42
N VAL A 9 2.70 14.26 6.46
CA VAL A 9 3.81 13.52 7.08
C VAL A 9 3.58 12.01 6.97
N VAL A 10 4.67 11.26 6.75
CA VAL A 10 4.71 9.80 6.87
C VAL A 10 5.74 9.45 7.92
N LEU A 11 5.36 8.66 8.93
CA LEU A 11 6.29 8.19 9.94
C LEU A 11 7.09 7.02 9.38
N VAL A 12 8.41 7.04 9.51
CA VAL A 12 9.29 5.97 8.99
C VAL A 12 10.15 5.37 10.11
N PRO A 13 9.53 4.67 11.09
CA PRO A 13 10.26 4.06 12.20
C PRO A 13 11.05 2.82 11.75
N THR A 14 12.31 2.73 12.18
CA THR A 14 13.13 1.53 11.99
C THR A 14 12.83 0.50 13.08
N LEU A 15 12.57 -0.75 12.72
CA LEU A 15 12.28 -1.84 13.65
C LEU A 15 13.50 -2.70 13.91
N VAL A 16 13.78 -2.96 15.18
CA VAL A 16 14.88 -3.83 15.64
C VAL A 16 14.29 -4.88 16.57
N GLY A 17 14.59 -6.15 16.28
CA GLY A 17 14.12 -7.29 17.05
C GLY A 17 14.46 -7.14 18.54
N GLY A 18 13.46 -7.36 19.40
CA GLY A 18 13.62 -7.26 20.85
C GLY A 18 13.81 -5.84 21.43
N PHE A 19 13.77 -4.78 20.60
CA PHE A 19 13.98 -3.41 21.07
C PHE A 19 12.68 -2.59 21.12
N ASN A 20 12.00 -2.46 19.98
CA ASN A 20 10.88 -1.52 19.81
C ASN A 20 9.61 -2.13 19.22
N GLU A 21 9.49 -3.46 19.20
CA GLU A 21 8.32 -4.18 18.68
C GLU A 21 7.01 -3.78 19.39
N LYS A 22 7.10 -3.56 20.71
CA LYS A 22 5.97 -3.11 21.55
C LYS A 22 5.43 -1.72 21.17
N GLU A 23 6.20 -0.93 20.43
CA GLU A 23 5.81 0.42 20.01
C GLU A 23 5.13 0.44 18.63
N ILE A 24 5.03 -0.70 17.94
CA ILE A 24 4.43 -0.80 16.61
C ILE A 24 2.98 -0.31 16.64
N TRP A 25 2.13 -0.95 17.45
CA TRP A 25 0.72 -0.57 17.54
C TRP A 25 0.52 0.83 18.15
N PRO A 26 1.21 1.22 19.24
CA PRO A 26 1.21 2.60 19.72
C PRO A 26 1.56 3.64 18.65
N THR A 27 2.54 3.36 17.77
CA THR A 27 2.89 4.27 16.67
C THR A 27 1.76 4.39 15.65
N VAL A 28 1.07 3.30 15.33
CA VAL A 28 -0.12 3.33 14.46
C VAL A 28 -1.25 4.12 15.11
N ARG A 29 -1.51 3.93 16.41
CA ARG A 29 -2.48 4.72 17.17
C ARG A 29 -2.15 6.20 17.14
N PHE A 30 -0.89 6.57 17.38
CA PHE A 30 -0.44 7.95 17.27
C PHE A 30 -0.70 8.54 15.87
N ALA A 31 -0.45 7.77 14.81
CA ALA A 31 -0.74 8.21 13.44
C ALA A 31 -2.25 8.42 13.20
N ILE A 32 -3.10 7.56 13.77
CA ILE A 32 -4.56 7.69 13.69
C ILE A 32 -5.05 8.92 14.46
N ASP A 33 -4.54 9.13 15.68
CA ASP A 33 -4.90 10.27 16.52
C ASP A 33 -4.45 11.62 15.90
N ASN A 34 -3.54 11.60 14.92
CA ASN A 34 -3.02 12.76 14.18
C ASN A 34 -3.26 12.66 12.67
N ILE A 35 -4.35 12.02 12.23
CA ILE A 35 -4.59 11.68 10.81
C ILE A 35 -4.78 12.90 9.89
N ASP A 36 -5.07 14.07 10.46
CA ASP A 36 -5.15 15.35 9.75
C ASP A 36 -3.79 15.75 9.14
N VAL A 37 -2.69 15.32 9.77
CA VAL A 37 -1.30 15.59 9.35
C VAL A 37 -0.57 14.31 8.91
N VAL A 38 -0.67 13.23 9.70
CA VAL A 38 0.02 11.96 9.47
C VAL A 38 -0.80 11.08 8.53
N ARG A 39 -0.26 10.81 7.34
CA ARG A 39 -0.96 10.04 6.29
C ARG A 39 -0.64 8.56 6.28
N GLY A 40 0.32 8.12 7.09
CA GLY A 40 0.67 6.72 7.20
C GLY A 40 1.94 6.46 8.00
N VAL A 41 2.22 5.18 8.19
CA VAL A 41 3.41 4.67 8.87
C VAL A 41 4.07 3.65 7.95
N ASN A 42 5.36 3.84 7.68
CA ASN A 42 6.19 2.96 6.88
C ASN A 42 7.28 2.35 7.77
N PHE A 43 6.99 1.20 8.36
CA PHE A 43 7.93 0.48 9.19
C PHE A 43 9.05 -0.15 8.35
N GLN A 44 10.30 0.13 8.70
CA GLN A 44 11.47 -0.41 8.01
C GLN A 44 12.28 -1.31 8.94
N PRO A 45 12.28 -2.64 8.76
CA PRO A 45 13.17 -3.51 9.52
C PRO A 45 14.64 -3.11 9.33
N VAL A 46 15.43 -3.22 10.39
CA VAL A 46 16.85 -2.84 10.37
C VAL A 46 17.64 -3.69 9.37
N ALA A 47 18.48 -3.02 8.58
CA ALA A 47 19.50 -3.69 7.78
C ALA A 47 20.74 -3.96 8.65
N LEU A 48 20.89 -5.21 9.09
CA LEU A 48 22.06 -5.63 9.86
C LEU A 48 23.27 -5.80 8.93
N THR A 49 24.14 -4.81 8.94
CA THR A 49 25.40 -4.80 8.18
C THR A 49 26.60 -4.97 9.11
N ALA A 50 27.80 -5.21 8.55
CA ALA A 50 29.06 -5.40 9.27
C ALA A 50 29.21 -6.73 10.06
N ARG A 51 30.33 -6.88 10.79
CA ARG A 51 30.69 -8.09 11.57
C ARG A 51 29.95 -8.09 12.91
N ILE A 52 28.67 -8.46 12.87
CA ILE A 52 27.86 -8.71 14.06
C ILE A 52 27.81 -10.23 14.29
N PRO A 53 28.06 -10.74 15.51
CA PRO A 53 27.93 -12.16 15.82
C PRO A 53 26.55 -12.72 15.48
N ASP A 54 26.49 -13.96 15.01
CA ASP A 54 25.23 -14.60 14.57
C ASP A 54 24.13 -14.55 15.63
N LYS A 55 24.48 -14.85 16.89
CA LYS A 55 23.55 -14.81 18.01
C LYS A 55 22.86 -13.45 18.11
N ASP A 56 23.63 -12.37 18.07
CA ASP A 56 23.12 -11.01 18.20
C ASP A 56 22.34 -10.61 16.95
N ARG A 57 22.81 -11.02 15.75
CA ARG A 57 22.08 -10.81 14.50
C ARG A 57 20.69 -11.46 14.51
N PHE A 58 20.59 -12.69 14.99
CA PHE A 58 19.31 -13.40 15.06
C PHE A 58 18.36 -12.77 16.08
N GLN A 59 18.87 -12.26 17.20
CA GLN A 59 18.05 -11.55 18.18
C GLN A 59 17.51 -10.23 17.65
N MET A 60 18.32 -9.47 16.91
CA MET A 60 17.91 -8.19 16.30
C MET A 60 17.10 -8.36 15.01
N ARG A 61 17.02 -9.57 14.47
CA ARG A 61 16.32 -9.84 13.21
C ARG A 61 14.82 -9.63 13.41
N PHE A 62 14.25 -8.79 12.57
CA PHE A 62 12.83 -8.54 12.50
C PHE A 62 12.36 -8.66 11.05
N THR A 63 11.24 -9.35 10.81
CA THR A 63 10.73 -9.57 9.46
C THR A 63 9.40 -8.86 9.22
N GLN A 64 9.03 -8.71 7.95
CA GLN A 64 7.72 -8.18 7.57
C GLN A 64 6.58 -9.07 8.09
N SER A 65 6.78 -10.39 8.12
CA SER A 65 5.82 -11.33 8.70
C SER A 65 5.64 -11.13 10.21
N ASP A 66 6.71 -10.73 10.93
CA ASP A 66 6.61 -10.38 12.35
C ASP A 66 5.79 -9.10 12.54
N LEU A 67 6.00 -8.08 11.69
CA LEU A 67 5.18 -6.86 11.68
C LEU A 67 3.70 -7.17 11.49
N VAL A 68 3.35 -7.91 10.44
CA VAL A 68 1.96 -8.29 10.14
C VAL A 68 1.36 -9.08 11.31
N ARG A 69 2.11 -10.03 11.90
CA ARG A 69 1.66 -10.80 13.06
C ARG A 69 1.33 -9.89 14.25
N ILE A 70 2.18 -8.92 14.56
CA ILE A 70 1.96 -7.96 15.65
C ILE A 70 0.74 -7.08 15.36
N LEU A 71 0.61 -6.54 14.15
CA LEU A 71 -0.55 -5.73 13.76
C LEU A 71 -1.88 -6.52 13.80
N CYS A 72 -1.85 -7.83 13.54
CA CYS A 72 -3.01 -8.70 13.69
C CYS A 72 -3.31 -9.09 15.15
N THR A 73 -2.29 -9.09 16.02
CA THR A 73 -2.45 -9.47 17.43
C THR A 73 -2.93 -8.29 18.25
N ASP A 74 -2.32 -7.13 18.03
CA ASP A 74 -2.52 -5.93 18.85
C ASP A 74 -3.48 -4.93 18.21
N GLY A 75 -3.68 -5.03 16.89
CA GLY A 75 -4.57 -4.18 16.11
C GLY A 75 -5.72 -4.96 15.45
N PRO A 76 -6.65 -4.26 14.77
CA PRO A 76 -7.86 -4.86 14.21
C PRO A 76 -7.66 -5.43 12.79
N PHE A 77 -6.42 -5.81 12.45
CA PHE A 77 -6.05 -6.29 11.12
C PHE A 77 -6.03 -7.82 11.03
N GLU A 78 -6.19 -8.32 9.82
CA GLU A 78 -6.01 -9.72 9.44
C GLU A 78 -4.91 -9.84 8.38
N LYS A 79 -4.36 -11.05 8.22
CA LYS A 79 -3.30 -11.29 7.22
C LYS A 79 -3.76 -10.99 5.80
N SER A 80 -5.04 -11.24 5.50
CA SER A 80 -5.70 -10.95 4.22
C SER A 80 -5.85 -9.46 3.93
N ASP A 81 -5.67 -8.58 4.93
CA ASP A 81 -5.75 -7.14 4.71
C ASP A 81 -4.48 -6.57 4.07
N PHE A 82 -3.39 -7.34 3.97
CA PHE A 82 -2.09 -6.90 3.47
C PHE A 82 -1.81 -7.42 2.07
N PHE A 83 -1.33 -6.52 1.20
CA PHE A 83 -0.98 -6.82 -0.18
C PHE A 83 0.52 -6.65 -0.39
N PRO A 84 1.16 -7.52 -1.19
CA PRO A 84 2.55 -7.34 -1.56
C PRO A 84 2.71 -6.09 -2.43
N VAL A 85 3.87 -5.41 -2.33
CA VAL A 85 4.19 -4.23 -3.15
C VAL A 85 3.90 -4.41 -4.65
N PRO A 86 4.25 -5.52 -5.32
CA PRO A 86 3.96 -5.69 -6.74
C PRO A 86 2.48 -5.80 -7.11
N SER A 87 1.54 -5.88 -6.15
CA SER A 87 0.10 -5.89 -6.46
C SER A 87 -0.37 -4.66 -7.24
N VAL A 88 0.34 -3.53 -7.16
CA VAL A 88 -0.02 -2.30 -7.91
C VAL A 88 0.50 -2.28 -9.35
N ALA A 89 1.24 -3.31 -9.79
CA ALA A 89 1.82 -3.36 -11.13
C ALA A 89 0.76 -3.31 -12.26
N PRO A 90 -0.36 -4.07 -12.21
CA PRO A 90 -1.41 -3.99 -13.22
C PRO A 90 -2.01 -2.59 -13.32
N ILE A 91 -2.20 -1.91 -12.19
CA ILE A 91 -2.70 -0.52 -12.16
C ILE A 91 -1.73 0.41 -12.90
N SER A 92 -0.42 0.25 -12.67
CA SER A 92 0.61 1.08 -13.32
C SER A 92 0.67 0.85 -14.83
N GLU A 93 0.49 -0.40 -15.27
CA GLU A 93 0.38 -0.75 -16.69
C GLU A 93 -0.87 -0.13 -17.32
N LEU A 94 -2.02 -0.25 -16.66
CA LEU A 94 -3.27 0.36 -17.12
C LEU A 94 -3.15 1.89 -17.25
N VAL A 95 -2.58 2.56 -16.26
CA VAL A 95 -2.33 4.01 -16.29
C VAL A 95 -1.38 4.36 -17.44
N SER A 96 -0.37 3.55 -17.70
CA SER A 96 0.55 3.75 -18.84
C SER A 96 -0.19 3.68 -20.18
N ILE A 97 -1.12 2.74 -20.33
CA ILE A 97 -1.97 2.60 -21.52
C ILE A 97 -2.88 3.83 -21.68
N ILE A 98 -3.53 4.28 -20.61
CA ILE A 98 -4.45 5.42 -20.63
C ILE A 98 -3.73 6.71 -21.03
N HIS A 99 -2.57 6.96 -20.45
CA HIS A 99 -1.81 8.18 -20.72
C HIS A 99 -0.94 8.08 -21.98
N GLY A 100 -0.75 6.89 -22.54
CA GLY A 100 0.10 6.66 -23.71
C GLY A 100 1.58 6.91 -23.43
N GLU A 101 1.99 6.90 -22.16
CA GLU A 101 3.37 7.10 -21.72
C GLU A 101 3.71 6.06 -20.64
N GLU A 102 4.94 5.56 -20.67
CA GLU A 102 5.38 4.56 -19.70
C GLU A 102 5.47 5.17 -18.30
N LYS A 103 4.76 4.56 -17.34
CA LYS A 103 4.85 4.91 -15.92
C LYS A 103 5.76 3.92 -15.20
N MET A 104 6.31 4.38 -14.08
CA MET A 104 7.09 3.53 -13.19
C MET A 104 6.20 2.39 -12.67
N THR A 105 6.63 1.16 -12.90
CA THR A 105 5.95 -0.05 -12.42
C THR A 105 6.80 -0.73 -11.37
N LEU A 106 6.23 -0.99 -10.19
CA LEU A 106 6.90 -1.66 -9.10
C LEU A 106 6.76 -3.18 -9.26
N THR A 107 7.77 -3.83 -9.84
CA THR A 107 7.76 -5.29 -10.11
C THR A 107 8.72 -6.07 -9.20
N THR A 108 8.87 -5.62 -7.96
CA THR A 108 9.77 -6.27 -6.98
C THR A 108 9.25 -7.66 -6.59
N HIS A 109 10.13 -8.50 -6.03
CA HIS A 109 9.71 -9.77 -5.43
C HIS A 109 8.60 -9.55 -4.38
N PRO A 110 7.55 -10.39 -4.29
CA PRO A 110 6.44 -10.18 -3.33
C PRO A 110 6.87 -10.09 -1.87
N GLY A 111 7.94 -10.79 -1.49
CA GLY A 111 8.56 -10.70 -0.16
C GLY A 111 9.42 -9.46 0.08
N CYS A 112 9.48 -8.51 -0.86
CA CYS A 112 10.21 -7.25 -0.69
C CYS A 112 9.48 -6.28 0.26
N GLY A 113 8.16 -6.41 0.37
CA GLY A 113 7.32 -5.51 1.16
C GLY A 113 5.85 -5.87 1.05
N CYS A 114 5.10 -5.52 2.09
CA CYS A 114 3.64 -5.57 2.09
C CYS A 114 3.08 -4.26 2.66
N ALA A 115 1.90 -3.89 2.23
CA ALA A 115 1.19 -2.71 2.71
C ALA A 115 -0.30 -3.01 2.86
N THR A 116 -0.96 -2.22 3.70
CA THR A 116 -2.42 -2.19 3.80
C THR A 116 -2.88 -0.74 3.82
N PHE A 117 -4.09 -0.50 3.34
CA PHE A 117 -4.79 0.75 3.51
C PHE A 117 -5.97 0.52 4.45
N ALA A 118 -6.25 1.46 5.33
CA ALA A 118 -7.40 1.39 6.22
C ALA A 118 -8.10 2.74 6.28
N PHE A 119 -9.43 2.68 6.29
CA PHE A 119 -10.31 3.82 6.50
C PHE A 119 -10.57 3.98 7.98
N ILE A 120 -10.39 5.20 8.47
CA ILE A 120 -10.64 5.56 9.87
C ILE A 120 -11.96 6.31 9.93
N SER A 121 -12.86 5.91 10.83
CA SER A 121 -14.09 6.65 11.12
C SER A 121 -13.78 8.05 11.65
N GLN A 122 -14.73 8.99 11.52
CA GLN A 122 -14.52 10.38 11.95
C GLN A 122 -14.23 10.53 13.44
N ASP A 123 -14.69 9.60 14.27
CA ASP A 123 -14.42 9.53 15.71
C ASP A 123 -13.08 8.84 16.06
N GLY A 124 -12.33 8.36 15.06
CA GLY A 124 -11.05 7.67 15.24
C GLY A 124 -11.15 6.27 15.84
N GLN A 125 -12.36 5.74 16.09
CA GLN A 125 -12.54 4.50 16.83
C GLN A 125 -12.55 3.26 15.95
N LYS A 126 -13.11 3.36 14.74
CA LYS A 126 -13.24 2.24 13.82
C LYS A 126 -12.19 2.32 12.72
N ILE A 127 -11.44 1.23 12.59
CA ILE A 127 -10.42 1.04 11.56
C ILE A 127 -10.95 -0.05 10.63
N THR A 128 -11.16 0.31 9.36
CA THR A 128 -11.70 -0.60 8.33
C THR A 128 -10.67 -0.78 7.22
N PRO A 129 -9.93 -1.90 7.19
CA PRO A 129 -9.03 -2.22 6.10
C PRO A 129 -9.71 -2.20 4.73
N LEU A 130 -8.96 -1.85 3.69
CA LEU A 130 -9.43 -1.68 2.31
C LEU A 130 -10.26 -2.86 1.79
N PRO A 131 -9.87 -4.14 2.01
CA PRO A 131 -10.64 -5.28 1.49
C PRO A 131 -12.02 -5.46 2.13
N ARG A 132 -12.25 -4.83 3.29
CA ARG A 132 -13.55 -4.85 3.96
C ARG A 132 -14.46 -3.72 3.49
N PHE A 133 -13.92 -2.78 2.73
CA PHE A 133 -14.64 -1.65 2.17
C PHE A 133 -14.97 -1.85 0.69
N MET A 134 -14.09 -2.51 -0.07
CA MET A 134 -14.30 -2.82 -1.48
C MET A 134 -13.81 -4.22 -1.85
N ASP A 135 -14.37 -4.77 -2.93
CA ASP A 135 -13.90 -6.00 -3.56
C ASP A 135 -12.59 -5.74 -4.32
N VAL A 136 -11.47 -5.93 -3.61
CA VAL A 136 -10.12 -5.67 -4.15
C VAL A 136 -9.74 -6.69 -5.23
N ASP A 137 -10.14 -7.96 -5.06
CA ASP A 137 -9.82 -9.02 -6.02
C ASP A 137 -10.58 -8.80 -7.34
N GLY A 138 -11.89 -8.54 -7.26
CA GLY A 138 -12.71 -8.21 -8.42
C GLY A 138 -12.27 -6.91 -9.12
N PHE A 139 -11.74 -5.94 -8.37
CA PHE A 139 -11.13 -4.74 -8.94
C PHE A 139 -9.87 -5.08 -9.76
N PHE A 140 -8.97 -5.92 -9.24
CA PHE A 140 -7.76 -6.32 -9.97
C PHE A 140 -8.09 -7.16 -11.21
N GLU A 141 -9.03 -8.10 -11.14
CA GLU A 141 -9.51 -8.87 -12.30
C GLU A 141 -10.06 -7.93 -13.39
N SER A 142 -10.80 -6.90 -12.99
CA SER A 142 -11.33 -5.89 -13.92
C SER A 142 -10.22 -5.07 -14.56
N VAL A 143 -9.19 -4.69 -13.79
CA VAL A 143 -8.00 -3.99 -14.30
C VAL A 143 -7.27 -4.83 -15.34
N GLU A 144 -7.04 -6.12 -15.06
CA GLU A 144 -6.41 -7.04 -15.99
C GLU A 144 -7.22 -7.19 -17.29
N GLY A 145 -8.53 -7.38 -17.18
CA GLY A 145 -9.42 -7.43 -18.35
C GLY A 145 -9.40 -6.14 -19.20
N MET A 146 -9.25 -4.97 -18.54
CA MET A 146 -9.07 -3.70 -19.25
C MET A 146 -7.71 -3.63 -19.95
N ILE A 147 -6.63 -4.06 -19.30
CA ILE A 147 -5.30 -4.12 -19.92
C ILE A 147 -5.36 -4.98 -21.19
N ASP A 148 -5.91 -6.20 -21.12
CA ASP A 148 -6.00 -7.08 -22.28
C ASP A 148 -6.81 -6.47 -23.43
N LYS A 149 -7.92 -5.81 -23.10
CA LYS A 149 -8.77 -5.12 -24.09
C LYS A 149 -8.05 -3.96 -24.79
N TYR A 150 -7.16 -3.26 -24.10
CA TYR A 150 -6.51 -2.05 -24.60
C TYR A 150 -5.02 -2.24 -24.96
N ARG A 151 -4.41 -3.40 -24.68
CA ARG A 151 -3.02 -3.75 -25.01
C ARG A 151 -2.73 -3.60 -26.50
N ASP A 152 -3.67 -4.01 -27.35
CA ASP A 152 -3.58 -3.90 -28.81
C ASP A 152 -4.09 -2.56 -29.38
N ALA A 153 -4.66 -1.68 -28.55
CA ALA A 153 -5.22 -0.40 -28.98
C ALA A 153 -4.15 0.68 -29.30
N ARG A 154 -2.86 0.28 -29.39
CA ARG A 154 -1.71 1.12 -29.78
C ARG A 154 -1.89 1.96 -31.05
N PHE A 155 -2.91 1.71 -31.89
CA PHE A 155 -3.12 2.38 -33.17
C PHE A 155 -4.20 3.47 -33.25
N SER A 156 -4.97 3.78 -32.20
CA SER A 156 -6.04 4.79 -32.32
C SER A 156 -6.05 5.81 -31.18
N ARG A 157 -5.33 6.92 -31.40
CA ARG A 157 -5.45 8.16 -30.59
C ARG A 157 -6.90 8.65 -30.42
N VAL A 158 -7.82 8.21 -31.28
CA VAL A 158 -9.26 8.55 -31.23
C VAL A 158 -10.05 7.63 -30.28
N ARG A 159 -9.62 6.38 -30.07
CA ARG A 159 -10.25 5.48 -29.09
C ARG A 159 -9.86 5.81 -27.65
N THR A 160 -8.68 6.37 -27.40
CA THR A 160 -8.20 6.64 -26.03
C THR A 160 -9.09 7.62 -25.27
N ALA A 161 -9.69 8.61 -25.94
CA ALA A 161 -10.61 9.56 -25.31
C ALA A 161 -11.97 8.93 -24.94
N VAL A 162 -12.55 8.13 -25.83
CA VAL A 162 -13.83 7.42 -25.60
C VAL A 162 -13.65 6.25 -24.62
N ALA A 163 -12.51 5.56 -24.71
CA ALA A 163 -12.10 4.53 -23.77
C ALA A 163 -11.85 5.13 -22.40
N GLY A 164 -11.17 6.27 -22.28
CA GLY A 164 -10.95 6.95 -21.01
C GLY A 164 -12.26 7.33 -20.30
N ALA A 165 -13.26 7.85 -21.02
CA ALA A 165 -14.56 8.18 -20.45
C ALA A 165 -15.36 6.93 -20.00
N ARG A 166 -15.37 5.85 -20.79
CA ARG A 166 -16.01 4.58 -20.41
C ARG A 166 -15.28 3.87 -19.28
N LEU A 167 -13.95 3.94 -19.27
CA LEU A 167 -13.10 3.35 -18.26
C LEU A 167 -13.27 4.08 -16.92
N LEU A 168 -13.35 5.41 -16.92
CA LEU A 168 -13.69 6.18 -15.73
C LEU A 168 -15.09 5.81 -15.21
N HIS A 169 -16.07 5.62 -16.10
CA HIS A 169 -17.41 5.14 -15.73
C HIS A 169 -17.39 3.70 -15.18
N ASP A 170 -16.59 2.81 -15.74
CA ASP A 170 -16.50 1.41 -15.28
C ASP A 170 -15.73 1.31 -13.96
N VAL A 171 -14.67 2.10 -13.76
CA VAL A 171 -13.95 2.22 -12.50
C VAL A 171 -14.84 2.82 -11.40
N ALA A 172 -15.70 3.79 -11.74
CA ALA A 172 -16.64 4.39 -10.80
C ALA A 172 -17.69 3.41 -10.23
N LYS A 173 -17.85 2.20 -10.81
CA LYS A 173 -18.75 1.17 -10.25
C LYS A 173 -18.18 0.45 -9.03
N PHE A 174 -16.88 0.61 -8.78
CA PHE A 174 -16.16 -0.04 -7.68
C PHE A 174 -15.96 0.88 -6.46
N PHE A 175 -16.38 2.15 -6.56
CA PHE A 175 -16.35 3.16 -5.49
C PHE A 175 -17.77 3.61 -5.16
#